data_AF-A0A7V8BE79-F1
#
_entry.id   AF-A0A7V8BE79-F1
#
_cell.length_a   1.000
_cell.length_b   1.000
_cell.length_c   1.000
_cell.angle_alpha   90.00
_cell.angle_beta   90.00
_cell.angle_gamma   90.00
#
_symmetry.space_group_name_H-M   'P 1'
#
loop_
_entity.id
_entity.type
_entity.pdbx_description
1 polymer ?
#
loop_
_entity_poly.entity_id
_entity_poly.type
_entity_poly.pdbx_seq_one_letter_code
_entity_poly.pdbx_strand_id
1 'polypeptide(L)' 'CWLLLPFAPDWRWQLGRDDTPWYASLRLFRQTLRGDWPTVVQQVALALGEPWSAS' A
#
# COMPACT_ATOMS: atom_id res chain seq x y z
N CYS A 1 10.92 -1.53 -4.09
CA CYS A 1 9.76 -2.06 -4.85
C CYS A 1 8.55 -1.97 -3.93
N TRP A 2 7.33 -1.72 -4.43
CA TRP A 2 6.15 -1.52 -3.59
C TRP A 2 5.00 -2.44 -3.98
N LEU A 3 4.17 -2.80 -3.00
CA LEU A 3 3.01 -3.66 -3.18
C LEU A 3 1.76 -3.02 -2.57
N LEU A 4 0.69 -2.98 -3.36
CA LEU A 4 -0.61 -2.48 -2.95
C LEU A 4 -1.50 -3.67 -2.59
N LEU A 5 -2.11 -3.63 -1.41
CA LEU A 5 -2.86 -4.72 -0.82
C LEU A 5 -4.34 -4.34 -0.67
N PRO A 6 -5.26 -5.28 -0.97
CA PRO A 6 -6.69 -5.07 -0.74
C PRO A 6 -7.00 -5.03 0.76
N PHE A 7 -8.22 -4.62 1.11
CA PHE A 7 -8.66 -4.52 2.51
C PHE A 7 -8.48 -5.83 3.30
N ALA A 8 -8.71 -6.98 2.67
CA ALA A 8 -8.48 -8.30 3.26
C ALA A 8 -7.33 -8.99 2.51
N PRO A 9 -6.06 -8.72 2.87
CA PRO A 9 -4.91 -9.33 2.22
C PRO A 9 -4.73 -10.77 2.68
N ASP A 10 -4.00 -11.54 1.88
CA ASP A 10 -3.55 -12.89 2.25
C ASP A 10 -2.66 -12.85 3.51
N TRP A 11 -2.68 -13.95 4.29
CA TRP A 11 -2.01 -14.07 5.58
C TRP A 11 -0.51 -13.77 5.53
N ARG A 12 0.12 -14.04 4.39
CA ARG A 12 1.55 -13.73 4.18
C ARG A 12 1.82 -12.27 4.45
N TRP A 13 0.93 -11.35 4.12
CA TRP A 13 1.25 -9.94 4.25
C TRP A 13 1.13 -9.40 5.67
N GLN A 14 0.66 -10.19 6.64
CA GLN A 14 0.46 -9.78 8.04
C GLN A 14 -0.43 -8.52 8.17
N LEU A 15 -0.75 -8.12 9.40
CA LEU A 15 -1.53 -6.92 9.70
C LEU A 15 -0.74 -6.01 10.66
N GLY A 16 -1.01 -4.71 10.61
CA GLY A 16 -0.39 -3.73 11.52
C GLY A 16 1.05 -3.34 11.19
N ARG A 17 1.55 -3.68 9.99
CA ARG A 17 2.90 -3.36 9.52
C ARG A 17 2.93 -3.01 8.04
N ASP A 18 3.89 -2.19 7.63
CA ASP A 18 4.07 -1.74 6.24
C ASP A 18 5.32 -2.35 5.56
N ASP A 19 5.99 -3.28 6.24
CA ASP A 19 7.11 -4.07 5.75
C ASP A 19 6.76 -5.56 5.67
N THR A 20 7.73 -6.38 5.24
CA THR A 20 7.55 -7.81 5.11
C THR A 20 8.83 -8.57 5.46
N PRO A 21 8.75 -9.68 6.23
CA PRO A 21 9.93 -10.44 6.62
C PRO A 21 10.61 -11.18 5.45
N TRP A 22 9.91 -11.41 4.34
CA TRP A 22 10.48 -12.17 3.21
C TRP A 22 11.18 -11.28 2.17
N TYR A 23 10.86 -9.98 2.10
CA TYR A 23 11.40 -9.07 1.09
C TYR A 23 11.74 -7.71 1.70
N ALA A 24 12.98 -7.58 2.21
CA ALA A 24 13.41 -6.40 2.98
C ALA A 24 13.27 -5.05 2.24
N SER A 25 13.29 -5.04 0.90
CA SER A 25 13.15 -3.83 0.08
C SER A 25 11.72 -3.55 -0.41
N LEU A 26 10.74 -4.34 0.05
CA LEU A 26 9.34 -4.19 -0.29
C LEU A 26 8.61 -3.36 0.78
N ARG A 27 7.89 -2.32 0.33
CA ARG A 27 6.96 -1.55 1.17
C ARG A 27 5.51 -1.88 0.81
N LEU A 28 4.67 -2.08 1.82
CA LEU A 28 3.27 -2.46 1.70
C LEU A 28 2.36 -1.24 1.91
N PHE A 29 1.44 -1.03 0.99
CA PHE A 29 0.37 -0.04 1.10
C PHE A 29 -0.98 -0.76 1.12
N ARG A 30 -1.89 -0.37 2.01
CA ARG A 30 -3.10 -1.15 2.33
C ARG A 30 -4.35 -0.31 2.26
N GLN A 31 -5.41 -0.89 1.71
CA GLN A 31 -6.75 -0.35 1.88
C GLN A 31 -7.18 -0.43 3.34
N THR A 32 -7.60 0.70 3.91
CA THR A 32 -8.26 0.76 5.22
C THR A 32 -9.77 0.54 5.10
N LEU A 33 -10.34 0.80 3.92
CA LEU A 33 -11.74 0.58 3.57
C LEU A 33 -11.83 -0.26 2.29
N ARG A 34 -12.79 -1.20 2.24
CA ARG A 34 -12.99 -2.06 1.06
C ARG A 34 -13.24 -1.21 -0.19
N GLY A 35 -12.40 -1.39 -1.20
CA GLY A 35 -12.55 -0.71 -2.49
C GLY A 35 -11.94 0.69 -2.57
N ASP A 36 -11.41 1.23 -1.47
CA ASP A 36 -10.75 2.54 -1.44
C ASP A 36 -9.32 2.48 -2.01
N TRP A 37 -9.21 2.18 -3.29
CA TRP A 37 -7.96 2.27 -4.04
C TRP A 37 -7.45 3.71 -4.22
N PRO A 38 -8.30 4.74 -4.40
CA PRO A 38 -7.83 6.12 -4.52
C PRO A 38 -6.92 6.55 -3.36
N THR A 39 -7.30 6.27 -2.11
CA THR A 39 -6.45 6.56 -0.95
C THR A 39 -5.11 5.81 -1.02
N VAL A 40 -5.10 4.53 -1.38
CA VAL A 40 -3.86 3.74 -1.49
C VAL A 40 -2.92 4.32 -2.55
N VAL A 41 -3.45 4.71 -3.71
CA VAL A 41 -2.68 5.35 -4.79
C VAL A 41 -2.15 6.70 -4.35
N GLN A 42 -2.94 7.50 -3.61
CA GLN A 42 -2.47 8.76 -3.06
C GLN A 42 -1.30 8.56 -2.09
N GLN A 43 -1.35 7.55 -1.21
CA GLN A 43 -0.25 7.24 -0.29
C GLN A 43 1.03 6.84 -1.04
N VAL A 44 0.88 6.09 -2.13
CA VAL A 44 1.98 5.74 -3.04
C VAL A 44 2.56 6.99 -3.68
N ALA A 45 1.73 7.88 -4.25
CA ALA A 45 2.18 9.11 -4.88
C ALA A 45 2.96 10.01 -3.90
N LEU A 46 2.43 10.20 -2.68
CA LEU A 46 3.13 10.91 -1.60
C LEU A 46 4.47 10.28 -1.25
N ALA A 47 4.56 8.93 -1.21
CA ALA A 47 5.82 8.25 -0.96
C ALA A 47 6.83 8.39 -2.11
N LEU A 48 6.39 8.67 -3.35
CA LEU A 48 7.27 8.96 -4.49
C LEU A 48 7.73 10.42 -4.50
N GLY A 49 7.11 11.28 -3.69
CA GLY A 49 7.29 12.72 -3.78
C GLY A 49 6.47 13.37 -4.91
N GLU A 50 5.50 12.65 -5.48
CA GLU A 50 4.64 13.14 -6.56
C GLU A 50 3.26 13.50 -6.01
N PRO A 51 2.81 14.77 -6.07
CA PRO A 51 1.44 15.11 -5.72
C PRO A 51 0.48 14.48 -6.74
N TRP A 52 -0.35 13.55 -6.27
CA TRP A 52 -1.39 12.92 -7.09
C TRP A 52 -2.28 13.98 -7.75
N SER A 53 -2.22 14.06 -9.07
CA SER A 53 -3.01 14.98 -9.90
C SER A 53 -4.05 14.15 -10.65
N ALA A 54 -5.20 13.92 -10.02
CA ALA A 54 -6.35 13.35 -10.72
C ALA A 54 -7.01 14.45 -11.58
N SER A 55 -6.97 14.25 -12.90
CA SER A 55 -7.79 14.97 -13.88
C SER A 55 -9.06 14.18 -14.17
#